data_AF-A0AA41FF49-F1
#
_entry.id   AF-A0AA41FF49-F1
#
_cell.length_a   1.000
_cell.length_b   1.000
_cell.length_c   1.000
_cell.angle_alpha   90.00
_cell.angle_beta   90.00
_cell.angle_gamma   90.00
#
_symmetry.space_group_name_H-M   'P 1'
#
loop_
_entity.id
_entity.type
_entity.pdbx_description
1 polymer ?
#
loop_
_entity_poly.entity_id
_entity_poly.type
_entity_poly.pdbx_seq_one_letter_code
_entity_poly.pdbx_strand_id
1 'polypeptide(L)'
;MSVVKNERIFVKTFDGFDVYVNGKLIYFPSSKAKEMLAVLVEKRGSSVSLSQMTYLLYENVEEKTAKNNLRVIYHRLRRSLEEYGIEKILIKKRGSYAVDTELFVCDFYEFIEGNPDYGTLFSGSYMPEYSWAEDTLPYLKNLYRKYNGVLK
;
A
#
# COMPACT_ATOMS: atom_id res chain seq x y z
N MET A 1 19.75 3.78 -27.08
CA MET A 1 18.41 4.06 -26.52
C MET A 1 17.98 2.83 -25.73
N SER A 2 18.03 2.92 -24.40
CA SER A 2 17.67 1.80 -23.52
C SER A 2 16.16 1.65 -23.55
N VAL A 3 15.67 0.47 -23.95
CA VAL A 3 14.25 0.13 -23.84
C VAL A 3 13.91 0.15 -22.34
N VAL A 4 13.20 1.18 -21.89
CA VAL A 4 12.66 1.21 -20.53
C VAL A 4 11.68 0.05 -20.46
N LYS A 5 12.06 -1.01 -19.76
CA LYS A 5 11.20 -2.15 -19.49
C LYS A 5 10.07 -1.60 -18.64
N ASN A 6 8.86 -1.49 -19.18
CA ASN A 6 7.74 -0.97 -18.41
C ASN A 6 7.32 -2.08 -17.43
N GLU A 7 7.81 -2.03 -16.19
CA GLU A 7 7.45 -3.02 -15.18
C GLU A 7 5.95 -2.90 -14.87
N ARG A 8 5.19 -3.98 -15.06
CA ARG A 8 3.80 -4.02 -14.60
C ARG A 8 3.80 -4.28 -13.09
N ILE A 9 3.59 -3.23 -12.31
CA ILE A 9 3.47 -3.31 -10.85
C ILE A 9 2.00 -3.45 -10.49
N PHE A 10 1.69 -4.48 -9.69
CA PHE A 10 0.35 -4.67 -9.14
C PHE A 10 0.45 -4.80 -7.62
N VAL A 11 -0.34 -4.00 -6.91
CA VAL A 11 -0.47 -4.03 -5.45
C VAL A 11 -1.82 -4.66 -5.12
N LYS A 12 -1.78 -5.80 -4.44
CA LYS A 12 -2.95 -6.48 -3.90
C LYS A 12 -3.15 -6.05 -2.46
N THR A 13 -4.38 -5.71 -2.11
CA THR A 13 -4.78 -5.26 -0.77
C THR A 13 -5.98 -6.03 -0.24
N PHE A 14 -6.82 -6.61 -1.10
CA PHE A 14 -7.88 -7.51 -0.68
C PHE A 14 -7.33 -8.88 -0.34
N ASP A 15 -7.86 -9.52 0.70
CA ASP A 15 -7.41 -10.83 1.22
C ASP A 15 -5.93 -10.89 1.64
N GLY A 16 -5.28 -9.75 1.86
CA GLY A 16 -3.88 -9.66 2.24
C GLY A 16 -3.10 -8.67 1.38
N PHE A 17 -2.06 -8.09 1.97
CA PHE A 17 -1.22 -7.10 1.30
C PHE A 17 -0.04 -7.76 0.58
N ASP A 18 0.06 -7.64 -0.74
CA ASP A 18 1.17 -8.17 -1.54
C ASP A 18 1.50 -7.28 -2.74
N VAL A 19 2.74 -7.38 -3.24
CA VAL A 19 3.19 -6.63 -4.41
C VAL A 19 3.74 -7.60 -5.46
N TYR A 20 3.33 -7.39 -6.71
CA TYR A 20 3.70 -8.21 -7.85
C TYR A 20 4.40 -7.35 -8.90
N VAL A 21 5.50 -7.86 -9.46
CA VAL A 21 6.20 -7.25 -10.60
C VAL A 21 6.15 -8.22 -11.76
N ASN A 22 5.53 -7.80 -12.86
CA ASN A 22 5.29 -8.63 -14.03
C ASN A 22 4.63 -9.98 -13.67
N GLY A 23 3.66 -9.93 -12.75
CA GLY A 23 2.92 -11.11 -12.26
C GLY A 23 3.66 -11.98 -11.25
N LYS A 24 4.90 -11.63 -10.85
CA LYS A 24 5.66 -12.38 -9.83
C LYS A 24 5.59 -11.68 -8.49
N LEU A 25 5.22 -12.41 -7.45
CA LEU A 25 5.24 -11.93 -6.07
C LEU A 25 6.67 -11.53 -5.68
N ILE A 26 6.83 -10.35 -5.07
CA ILE A 26 8.11 -9.90 -4.54
C ILE A 26 8.24 -10.22 -3.06
N TYR A 27 9.47 -10.45 -2.61
CA TYR A 27 9.77 -10.73 -1.21
C TYR A 27 10.15 -9.46 -0.44
N PHE A 28 9.59 -9.30 0.76
CA PHE A 28 9.99 -8.27 1.72
C PHE A 28 10.70 -8.92 2.91
N PRO A 29 12.03 -8.75 3.07
CA PRO A 29 12.76 -9.27 4.22
C PRO A 29 12.30 -8.69 5.57
N SER A 30 11.66 -7.52 5.55
CA SER A 30 11.17 -6.84 6.75
C SER A 30 9.65 -6.68 6.70
N SER A 31 8.94 -7.36 7.60
CA SER A 31 7.49 -7.20 7.77
C SER A 31 7.08 -5.75 8.00
N LYS A 32 7.86 -5.02 8.81
CA LYS A 32 7.61 -3.59 9.09
C LYS A 32 7.82 -2.70 7.87
N ALA A 33 8.75 -3.05 6.99
CA ALA A 33 8.92 -2.34 5.71
C ALA A 33 7.71 -2.59 4.79
N LYS A 34 7.22 -3.84 4.73
CA LYS A 34 6.01 -4.21 4.00
C LYS A 34 4.77 -3.46 4.52
N GLU A 35 4.61 -3.41 5.84
CA GLU A 35 3.53 -2.66 6.50
C GLU A 35 3.64 -1.14 6.27
N MET A 36 4.85 -0.58 6.28
CA MET A 36 5.05 0.83 5.94
C MET A 36 4.55 1.12 4.52
N LEU A 37 4.82 0.24 3.55
CA LEU A 37 4.28 0.39 2.19
C LEU A 37 2.75 0.30 2.18
N ALA A 38 2.17 -0.64 2.92
CA ALA A 38 0.71 -0.78 3.05
C ALA A 38 0.05 0.50 3.57
N VAL A 39 0.64 1.14 4.59
CA VAL A 39 0.18 2.45 5.08
C VAL A 39 0.23 3.52 4.00
N LEU A 40 1.30 3.56 3.19
CA LEU A 40 1.38 4.54 2.10
C LEU A 40 0.34 4.27 1.01
N VAL A 41 0.08 3.00 0.71
CA VAL A 41 -0.94 2.56 -0.26
C VAL A 41 -2.34 2.92 0.24
N GLU A 42 -2.66 2.71 1.52
CA GLU A 42 -3.90 3.14 2.18
C GLU A 42 -4.16 4.64 1.98
N LYS A 43 -3.10 5.46 2.00
CA LYS A 43 -3.20 6.92 1.87
C LYS A 43 -3.28 7.41 0.43
N ARG A 44 -3.26 6.52 -0.58
CA ARG A 44 -3.60 6.82 -1.99
C ARG A 44 -2.88 8.06 -2.54
N GLY A 45 -1.55 8.10 -2.38
CA GLY A 45 -0.73 9.22 -2.83
C GLY A 45 -0.70 10.44 -1.91
N SER A 46 -1.52 10.47 -0.85
CA SER A 46 -1.45 11.52 0.16
C SER A 46 -0.15 11.42 0.97
N SER A 47 0.46 12.58 1.26
CA SER A 47 1.67 12.66 2.07
C SER A 47 1.41 12.20 3.51
N VAL A 48 2.17 11.21 3.97
CA VAL A 48 2.16 10.70 5.35
C VAL A 48 3.34 11.27 6.11
N SER A 49 3.06 12.07 7.14
CA SER A 49 4.09 12.63 8.01
C SER A 49 4.75 11.55 8.87
N LEU A 50 5.96 11.83 9.38
CA LEU A 50 6.61 10.96 10.36
C LEU A 50 5.74 10.67 11.59
N SER A 51 5.00 11.66 12.09
CA SER A 51 4.15 11.47 13.27
C SER A 51 2.95 10.56 12.97
N GLN A 52 2.30 10.72 11.82
CA GLN A 52 1.22 9.81 11.39
C GLN A 52 1.74 8.39 11.19
N MET A 53 2.90 8.24 10.55
CA MET A 53 3.52 6.93 10.34
C MET A 53 3.90 6.28 11.68
N THR A 54 4.41 7.06 12.64
CA THR A 54 4.68 6.56 14.00
C THR A 54 3.41 6.05 14.66
N TYR A 55 2.33 6.82 14.60
CA TYR A 55 1.05 6.45 15.22
C TYR A 55 0.49 5.14 14.63
N LEU A 56 0.59 4.93 13.31
CA LEU A 56 0.09 3.73 12.65
C LEU A 56 0.98 2.50 12.87
N LEU A 57 2.30 2.69 12.94
CA LEU A 57 3.26 1.58 13.02
C LEU A 57 3.70 1.24 14.44
N TYR A 58 3.54 2.12 15.42
CA TYR A 58 4.04 1.91 16.76
C TYR A 58 2.99 2.24 17.82
N GLU A 59 2.63 1.22 18.59
CA GLU A 59 1.92 1.39 19.84
C GLU A 59 2.94 1.56 20.97
N ASN A 60 2.78 2.60 21.80
CA ASN A 60 3.51 2.78 23.06
C ASN A 60 5.05 2.86 22.96
N VAL A 61 5.61 3.37 21.85
CA VAL A 61 7.04 3.66 21.71
C VAL A 61 7.31 5.16 21.85
N GLU A 62 8.40 5.53 22.55
CA GLU A 62 8.84 6.92 22.64
C GLU A 62 9.03 7.55 21.24
N GLU A 63 8.45 8.72 21.02
CA GLU A 63 8.34 9.35 19.70
C GLU A 63 9.70 9.52 19.00
N LYS A 64 10.75 9.88 19.75
CA LYS A 64 12.10 10.06 19.21
C LYS A 64 12.68 8.74 18.67
N THR A 65 12.51 7.66 19.43
CA THR A 65 12.95 6.31 19.06
C THR A 65 12.16 5.80 17.86
N ALA A 66 10.84 5.98 17.86
CA ALA A 66 9.99 5.63 16.73
C ALA A 66 10.42 6.36 15.44
N LYS A 67 10.64 7.68 15.50
CA LYS A 67 11.08 8.48 14.33
C LYS A 67 12.42 8.02 13.75
N ASN A 68 13.36 7.61 14.60
CA ASN A 68 14.64 7.06 14.13
C ASN A 68 14.45 5.71 13.44
N ASN A 69 13.64 4.83 14.03
CA ASN A 69 13.35 3.51 13.47
C ASN A 69 12.60 3.61 12.13
N LEU A 70 11.70 4.59 11.97
CA LEU A 70 11.01 4.83 10.70
C LEU A 70 11.97 5.10 9.54
N ARG A 71 13.07 5.82 9.78
CA ARG A 71 14.09 6.06 8.73
C ARG A 71 14.73 4.74 8.31
N VAL A 72 15.08 3.89 9.27
CA VAL A 72 15.66 2.56 9.01
C VAL A 72 14.67 1.68 8.25
N ILE A 73 13.40 1.68 8.65
CA ILE A 73 12.33 0.93 7.97
C ILE A 73 12.16 1.42 6.54
N TYR A 74 12.10 2.74 6.31
CA TYR A 74 12.04 3.31 4.97
C TYR A 74 13.23 2.88 4.10
N HIS A 75 14.45 2.89 4.66
CA HIS A 75 15.63 2.44 3.93
C HIS A 75 15.54 0.96 3.55
N ARG A 76 15.04 0.10 4.45
CA ARG A 76 14.80 -1.33 4.14
C ARG A 76 13.71 -1.52 3.09
N LEU A 77 12.63 -0.75 3.17
CA LEU A 77 11.56 -0.74 2.17
C LEU A 77 12.12 -0.36 0.79
N ARG A 78 12.80 0.78 0.70
CA ARG A 78 13.41 1.24 -0.56
C ARG A 78 14.34 0.18 -1.16
N ARG A 79 15.22 -0.40 -0.35
CA ARG A 79 16.13 -1.47 -0.80
C ARG A 79 15.39 -2.69 -1.32
N SER A 80 14.34 -3.13 -0.60
CA SER A 80 13.53 -4.28 -1.01
C SER A 80 12.86 -4.03 -2.37
N LEU A 81 12.44 -2.80 -2.66
CA LEU A 81 11.84 -2.44 -3.95
C LEU A 81 12.90 -2.25 -5.06
N GLU A 82 14.07 -1.72 -4.71
CA GLU A 82 15.19 -1.51 -5.63
C GLU A 82 15.73 -2.83 -6.20
N GLU A 83 15.71 -3.91 -5.41
CA GLU A 83 16.04 -5.27 -5.87
C GLU A 83 15.16 -5.75 -7.04
N TYR A 84 13.97 -5.16 -7.22
CA TYR A 84 13.05 -5.44 -8.32
C TYR A 84 12.92 -4.28 -9.32
N GLY A 85 13.68 -3.19 -9.14
CA GLY A 85 13.66 -2.00 -10.00
C GLY A 85 12.41 -1.11 -9.87
N ILE A 86 11.70 -1.19 -8.73
CA ILE A 86 10.42 -0.51 -8.53
C ILE A 86 10.44 0.53 -7.42
N GLU A 87 11.60 0.88 -6.87
CA GLU A 87 11.74 1.84 -5.77
C GLU A 87 11.21 3.25 -6.11
N LYS A 88 11.12 3.57 -7.41
CA LYS A 88 10.51 4.79 -7.96
C LYS A 88 9.05 5.00 -7.54
N ILE A 89 8.33 3.96 -7.11
CA ILE A 89 6.97 4.13 -6.55
C ILE A 89 6.97 4.93 -5.24
N LEU A 90 8.12 5.06 -4.56
CA LEU A 90 8.21 5.80 -3.30
C LEU A 90 8.52 7.28 -3.55
N ILE A 91 7.68 8.15 -3.04
CA ILE A 91 7.94 9.59 -2.98
C ILE A 91 8.43 9.94 -1.57
N LYS A 92 9.61 10.56 -1.48
CA LYS A 92 10.15 11.08 -0.22
C LYS A 92 10.29 12.60 -0.28
N LYS A 93 9.67 13.28 0.67
CA LYS A 93 9.87 14.71 0.93
C LYS A 93 10.42 14.90 2.35
N ARG A 94 10.78 16.14 2.71
CA ARG A 94 11.30 16.43 4.05
C ARG A 94 10.24 16.15 5.10
N GLY A 95 10.43 15.08 5.88
CA GLY A 95 9.56 14.71 7.00
C GLY A 95 8.29 13.94 6.60
N SER A 96 8.16 13.55 5.34
CA SER A 96 7.00 12.79 4.87
C SER A 96 7.32 11.81 3.73
N TYR A 97 6.44 10.84 3.59
CA TYR A 97 6.50 9.77 2.60
C TYR A 97 5.15 9.64 1.90
N ALA A 98 5.17 9.24 0.63
CA ALA A 98 3.98 8.89 -0.15
C ALA A 98 4.35 7.81 -1.17
N VAL A 99 3.35 7.33 -1.89
CA VAL A 99 3.53 6.53 -3.10
C VAL A 99 3.08 7.32 -4.32
N ASP A 100 3.71 7.06 -5.46
CA ASP A 100 3.25 7.54 -6.76
C ASP A 100 2.23 6.55 -7.32
N THR A 101 0.95 6.91 -7.26
CA THR A 101 -0.16 6.05 -7.66
C THR A 101 -0.22 5.79 -9.16
N GLU A 102 0.46 6.60 -9.98
CA GLU A 102 0.50 6.43 -11.43
C GLU A 102 1.46 5.31 -11.87
N LEU A 103 2.30 4.82 -10.97
CA LEU A 103 3.33 3.83 -11.28
C LEU A 103 2.91 2.38 -11.02
N PHE A 104 1.70 2.13 -10.49
CA PHE A 104 1.20 0.79 -10.22
C PHE A 104 -0.33 0.71 -10.27
N VAL A 105 -0.85 -0.50 -10.51
CA VAL A 105 -2.28 -0.79 -10.36
C VAL A 105 -2.53 -1.35 -8.97
N CYS A 106 -3.64 -0.99 -8.35
CA CYS A 106 -4.00 -1.45 -7.00
C CYS A 106 -5.47 -1.88 -6.98
N ASP A 107 -5.76 -3.09 -6.50
CA ASP A 107 -7.13 -3.61 -6.45
C ASP A 107 -8.10 -2.73 -5.63
N PHE A 108 -7.63 -2.15 -4.52
CA PHE A 108 -8.40 -1.18 -3.76
C PHE A 108 -8.71 0.09 -4.56
N TYR A 109 -7.75 0.59 -5.35
CA TYR A 109 -7.94 1.83 -6.11
C TYR A 109 -8.91 1.61 -7.27
N GLU A 110 -8.75 0.50 -7.99
CA GLU A 110 -9.68 0.12 -9.06
C GLU A 110 -11.10 -0.10 -8.52
N PHE A 111 -11.20 -0.70 -7.33
CA PHE A 111 -12.48 -0.96 -6.69
C PHE A 111 -13.22 0.32 -6.29
N ILE A 112 -12.54 1.32 -5.70
CA ILE A 112 -13.19 2.60 -5.33
C ILE A 112 -13.64 3.41 -6.55
N GLU A 113 -12.94 3.28 -7.68
CA GLU A 113 -13.31 3.92 -8.95
C GLU A 113 -14.44 3.15 -9.67
N GLY A 114 -14.84 1.99 -9.15
CA GLY A 114 -15.94 1.18 -9.69
C GLY A 114 -15.55 0.40 -10.95
N ASN A 115 -14.28 0.06 -11.12
CA ASN A 115 -13.84 -0.78 -12.24
C ASN A 115 -14.44 -2.19 -12.10
N PRO A 116 -15.28 -2.65 -13.06
CA PRO A 116 -15.97 -3.93 -12.96
C PRO A 116 -15.01 -5.14 -12.94
N ASP A 117 -13.83 -5.02 -13.56
CA ASP A 117 -12.83 -6.10 -13.60
C ASP A 117 -12.26 -6.43 -12.21
N TYR A 118 -12.36 -5.49 -11.27
CA TYR A 118 -11.85 -5.59 -9.90
C TYR A 118 -12.96 -5.76 -8.86
N GLY A 119 -14.23 -5.63 -9.26
CA GLY A 119 -15.38 -5.70 -8.37
C GLY A 119 -15.51 -7.04 -7.62
N THR A 120 -15.16 -8.15 -8.28
CA THR A 120 -15.23 -9.50 -7.69
C THR A 120 -14.02 -9.86 -6.82
N LEU A 121 -12.96 -9.04 -6.82
CA LEU A 121 -11.77 -9.29 -6.00
C LEU A 121 -11.99 -8.95 -4.53
N PHE A 122 -12.96 -8.08 -4.23
CA PHE A 122 -13.31 -7.78 -2.84
C PHE A 122 -14.22 -8.88 -2.27
N SER A 123 -13.62 -9.75 -1.46
CA SER A 123 -14.28 -10.87 -0.76
C SER A 123 -14.89 -10.48 0.60
N GLY A 124 -14.71 -9.23 1.04
CA GLY A 124 -15.03 -8.78 2.39
C GLY A 124 -13.83 -8.63 3.33
N SER A 125 -12.61 -8.88 2.83
CA SER A 125 -11.34 -8.73 3.56
C SER A 125 -10.46 -7.64 2.94
N TYR A 126 -9.77 -6.87 3.78
CA TYR A 126 -8.88 -5.78 3.39
C TYR A 126 -7.71 -5.73 4.35
N MET A 127 -6.51 -6.06 3.85
CA MET A 127 -5.24 -6.13 4.61
C MET A 127 -5.39 -6.63 6.06
N PRO A 128 -5.94 -7.84 6.28
CA PRO A 128 -6.27 -8.36 7.61
C PRO A 128 -5.05 -8.52 8.54
N GLU A 129 -3.82 -8.45 8.00
CA GLU A 129 -2.59 -8.48 8.77
C GLU A 129 -2.33 -7.18 9.56
N TYR A 130 -3.05 -6.11 9.25
CA TYR A 130 -2.85 -4.78 9.81
C TYR A 130 -4.11 -4.27 10.51
N SER A 131 -4.04 -4.10 11.84
CA SER A 131 -5.19 -3.69 12.65
C SER A 131 -5.82 -2.36 12.20
N TRP A 132 -4.99 -1.40 11.77
CA TRP A 132 -5.47 -0.10 11.27
C TRP A 132 -6.29 -0.19 9.97
N ALA A 133 -6.24 -1.31 9.24
CA ALA A 133 -7.00 -1.47 8.00
C ALA A 133 -8.49 -1.79 8.26
N GLU A 134 -8.84 -2.26 9.46
CA GLU A 134 -10.22 -2.58 9.84
C GLU A 134 -11.14 -1.34 9.74
N ASP A 135 -10.60 -0.15 10.01
CA ASP A 135 -11.32 1.12 9.93
C ASP A 135 -11.87 1.41 8.52
N THR A 136 -11.25 0.85 7.48
CA THR A 136 -11.62 1.07 6.07
C THR A 136 -12.68 0.06 5.58
N LEU A 137 -12.86 -1.07 6.27
CA LEU A 137 -13.80 -2.13 5.86
C LEU A 137 -15.27 -1.68 5.76
N PRO A 138 -15.84 -0.86 6.68
CA PRO A 138 -17.23 -0.42 6.55
C PRO A 138 -17.50 0.34 5.25
N TYR A 139 -16.55 1.17 4.82
CA TYR A 139 -16.63 1.92 3.58
C TYR A 139 -16.62 0.98 2.37
N LEU A 140 -15.68 0.04 2.31
CA LEU A 140 -15.57 -0.94 1.22
C LEU A 140 -16.82 -1.83 1.11
N LYS A 141 -17.37 -2.29 2.25
CA LYS A 141 -18.61 -3.08 2.29
C LYS A 141 -19.81 -2.29 1.75
N ASN A 142 -19.89 -1.00 2.03
CA ASN A 142 -20.94 -0.14 1.49
C ASN A 142 -20.79 0.08 -0.02
N LEU A 143 -19.57 0.29 -0.51
CA LEU A 143 -19.29 0.35 -1.95
C LEU A 143 -19.66 -0.96 -2.66
N TYR A 144 -19.25 -2.10 -2.11
CA TYR A 144 -19.58 -3.41 -2.66
C TYR A 144 -21.10 -3.60 -2.81
N ARG A 145 -21.87 -3.24 -1.78
CA ARG A 145 -23.35 -3.28 -1.83
C ARG A 145 -23.90 -2.35 -2.89
N LYS A 146 -23.32 -1.16 -3.08
CA LYS A 146 -23.74 -0.22 -4.11
C LYS A 146 -23.50 -0.78 -5.51
N TYR A 147 -22.32 -1.32 -5.79
CA TYR A 147 -21.99 -1.88 -7.10
C TYR A 147 -22.83 -3.12 -7.43
N ASN A 148 -23.09 -3.99 -6.45
CA ASN A 148 -23.87 -5.22 -6.66
C ASN A 148 -25.39 -5.04 -6.49
N GLY A 149 -25.81 -3.96 -5.83
CA GLY A 149 -27.23 -3.63 -5.62
C GLY A 149 -27.88 -2.88 -6.78
N VAL A 150 -27.09 -2.36 -7.72
CA VAL A 150 -27.55 -1.73 -8.98
C VAL A 150 -27.92 -2.79 -10.04
N LEU A 151 -27.68 -4.07 -9.78
CA LEU A 151 -28.05 -5.20 -10.65
C LEU A 151 -29.41 -5.85 -10.26
N LYS A 152 -30.38 -5.06 -9.81
CA LYS A 152 -31.77 -5.49 -9.66
C LYS A 152 -32.72 -4.64 -10.47
#